data_AF-A0A1K1M9E0-F1
#
_entry.id   AF-A0A1K1M9E0-F1
#
_cell.length_a   1.000
_cell.length_b   1.000
_cell.length_c   1.000
_cell.angle_alpha   90.00
_cell.angle_beta   90.00
_cell.angle_gamma   90.00
#
_symmetry.space_group_name_H-M   'P 1'
#
loop_
_entity.id
_entity.type
_entity.pdbx_description
1 polymer ?
#
loop_
_entity_poly.entity_id
_entity_poly.type
_entity_poly.pdbx_seq_one_letter_code
_entity_poly.pdbx_strand_id
1 'polypeptide(L)'
;MGKEIPADFFVTKLNEAKVHFERALDCKHTDFDDLYPYMIEHPQFFWYKRYVAWSELLTVVKLCKELDIAWESQFTEQQVDYIHKRVMSSKVLDYWFETNDSREHVG
;
A
#
# COMPACT_ATOMS: atom_id res chain seq x y z
N MET A 1 28.62 -19.75 -2.53
CA MET A 1 27.68 -19.63 -1.40
C MET A 1 26.91 -18.33 -1.61
N GLY A 2 25.60 -18.40 -1.86
CA GLY A 2 24.78 -17.19 -2.03
C GLY A 2 24.69 -16.41 -0.72
N LYS A 3 24.62 -15.07 -0.78
CA LYS A 3 24.37 -14.26 0.43
C LYS A 3 22.98 -14.61 0.97
N GLU A 4 22.89 -14.98 2.24
CA GLU A 4 21.61 -15.06 2.94
C GLU A 4 20.97 -13.67 2.96
N ILE A 5 19.69 -13.59 2.59
CA ILE A 5 18.94 -12.34 2.62
C ILE A 5 18.37 -12.18 4.03
N PRO A 6 18.72 -11.11 4.76
CA PRO A 6 18.19 -10.89 6.11
C PRO A 6 16.67 -10.72 6.09
N ALA A 7 15.95 -11.27 7.08
CA ALA A 7 14.51 -11.06 7.22
C ALA A 7 14.15 -9.56 7.29
N ASP A 8 15.00 -8.75 7.92
CA ASP A 8 14.85 -7.30 8.03
C ASP A 8 14.81 -6.59 6.67
N PHE A 9 15.41 -7.18 5.63
CA PHE A 9 15.33 -6.63 4.28
C PHE A 9 13.87 -6.65 3.77
N PHE A 10 13.15 -7.75 3.97
CA PHE A 10 11.76 -7.86 3.55
C PHE A 10 10.83 -6.99 4.41
N VAL A 11 11.09 -6.88 5.71
CA VAL A 11 10.36 -5.95 6.59
C VAL A 11 10.57 -4.50 6.13
N THR A 12 11.80 -4.14 5.73
CA THR A 12 12.09 -2.82 5.15
C THR A 12 11.32 -2.59 3.85
N LYS A 13 11.37 -3.54 2.92
CA LYS A 13 10.65 -3.47 1.64
C LYS A 13 9.13 -3.39 1.82
N LEU A 14 8.60 -4.09 2.81
CA LEU A 14 7.19 -4.05 3.17
C LEU A 14 6.78 -2.65 3.66
N ASN A 15 7.59 -2.05 4.53
CA ASN A 15 7.35 -0.70 5.03
C ASN A 15 7.47 0.36 3.93
N GLU A 16 8.44 0.23 3.01
CA GLU A 16 8.56 1.09 1.83
C GLU A 16 7.31 1.00 0.94
N ALA A 17 6.83 -0.22 0.64
CA ALA A 17 5.63 -0.43 -0.16
C ALA A 17 4.36 0.10 0.53
N LYS A 18 4.26 -0.06 1.86
CA LYS A 18 3.18 0.53 2.67
C LYS A 18 3.16 2.05 2.54
N VAL A 19 4.31 2.70 2.74
CA VAL A 19 4.43 4.17 2.62
C VAL A 19 4.13 4.63 1.19
N HIS A 20 4.57 3.89 0.16
CA HIS A 20 4.24 4.21 -1.22
C HIS A 20 2.72 4.17 -1.46
N PHE A 21 2.04 3.14 -0.98
CA PHE A 21 0.58 3.02 -1.06
C PHE A 21 -0.13 4.16 -0.33
N GLU A 22 0.26 4.47 0.90
CA GLU A 22 -0.31 5.56 1.70
C GLU A 22 -0.15 6.93 1.01
N ARG A 23 1.01 7.18 0.38
CA ARG A 23 1.21 8.40 -0.42
C ARG A 23 0.31 8.44 -1.66
N ALA A 24 0.10 7.31 -2.32
CA ALA A 24 -0.81 7.22 -3.47
C ALA A 24 -2.27 7.44 -3.06
N LEU A 25 -2.68 7.00 -1.87
CA LEU A 25 -4.00 7.30 -1.31
C LEU A 25 -4.18 8.80 -1.06
N ASP A 26 -3.20 9.41 -0.39
CA ASP A 26 -3.16 10.85 -0.07
C ASP A 26 -2.96 11.77 -1.29
N CYS A 27 -2.88 11.22 -2.50
CA CYS A 27 -2.57 11.97 -3.73
C CYS A 27 -1.25 12.76 -3.63
N LYS A 28 -0.28 12.27 -2.83
CA LYS A 28 1.06 12.85 -2.72
C LYS A 28 1.93 12.37 -3.90
N HIS A 29 2.98 13.14 -4.16
CA HIS A 29 3.97 12.77 -5.18
C HIS A 29 4.66 11.43 -4.84
N THR A 30 4.89 10.55 -5.82
CA THR A 30 5.63 9.28 -5.65
C THR A 30 6.55 9.03 -6.83
N ASP A 31 7.49 8.10 -6.71
CA ASP A 31 8.45 7.75 -7.79
C ASP A 31 7.74 7.32 -9.10
N PHE A 32 6.50 6.81 -9.01
CA PHE A 32 5.67 6.51 -10.18
C PHE A 32 5.35 7.77 -11.01
N ASP A 33 5.19 8.91 -10.35
CA ASP A 33 4.94 10.20 -10.99
C ASP A 33 6.15 10.68 -11.79
N ASP A 34 7.37 10.41 -11.32
CA ASP A 34 8.61 10.73 -12.03
C ASP A 34 8.78 9.89 -13.30
N LEU A 35 8.33 8.63 -13.26
CA LEU A 35 8.34 7.74 -14.42
C LEU A 35 7.27 8.13 -15.45
N TYR A 36 6.14 8.67 -15.00
CA TYR A 36 5.00 9.02 -15.84
C TYR A 36 4.45 10.43 -15.56
N PRO A 37 5.21 11.52 -15.87
CA PRO A 37 4.80 12.88 -15.57
C PRO A 37 3.43 13.26 -16.16
N TYR A 38 3.13 12.73 -17.35
CA TYR A 38 1.83 12.91 -18.02
C TYR A 38 0.65 12.47 -17.15
N MET A 39 0.79 11.42 -16.34
CA MET A 39 -0.31 10.92 -15.49
C MET A 39 -0.65 11.87 -14.34
N ILE A 40 0.31 12.69 -13.88
CA ILE A 40 0.09 13.70 -12.84
C ILE A 40 -0.84 14.81 -13.36
N GLU A 41 -0.64 15.22 -14.60
CA GLU A 41 -1.39 16.31 -15.24
C GLU A 41 -2.85 15.91 -15.55
N HIS A 42 -3.17 14.63 -15.41
CA HIS A 42 -4.41 14.01 -15.89
C HIS A 42 -5.10 13.21 -14.77
N PRO A 43 -6.01 13.84 -13.98
CA PRO A 43 -6.63 13.24 -12.80
C PRO A 43 -7.32 11.88 -13.01
N GLN A 44 -7.75 11.57 -14.24
CA GLN A 44 -8.33 10.26 -14.57
C GLN A 44 -7.38 9.08 -14.28
N PHE A 45 -6.07 9.31 -14.17
CA PHE A 45 -5.07 8.27 -13.89
C PHE A 45 -4.77 8.06 -12.40
N PHE A 46 -5.34 8.86 -11.49
CA PHE A 46 -5.06 8.74 -10.05
C PHE A 46 -5.44 7.35 -9.50
N TRP A 47 -6.51 6.76 -10.01
CA TRP A 47 -6.88 5.39 -9.67
C TRP A 47 -5.80 4.38 -10.08
N TYR A 48 -5.21 4.56 -11.27
CA TYR A 48 -4.19 3.67 -11.79
C TYR A 48 -2.97 3.62 -10.88
N LYS A 49 -2.48 4.78 -10.45
CA LYS A 49 -1.38 4.90 -9.48
C LYS A 49 -1.69 4.18 -8.16
N ARG A 50 -2.91 4.32 -7.62
CA ARG A 50 -3.34 3.61 -6.40
C ARG A 50 -3.35 2.09 -6.61
N TYR A 51 -3.84 1.61 -7.75
CA TYR A 51 -3.84 0.19 -8.08
C TYR A 51 -2.42 -0.38 -8.22
N VAL A 52 -1.51 0.38 -8.82
CA VAL A 52 -0.10 -0.01 -8.92
C VAL A 52 0.53 -0.16 -7.54
N ALA A 53 0.40 0.85 -6.68
CA ALA A 53 0.96 0.80 -5.33
C ALA A 53 0.31 -0.30 -4.46
N TRP A 54 -1.00 -0.53 -4.61
CA TRP A 54 -1.68 -1.66 -3.96
C TRP A 54 -1.15 -3.01 -4.42
N SER A 55 -0.97 -3.19 -5.73
CA SER A 55 -0.44 -4.44 -6.28
C SER A 55 1.00 -4.69 -5.83
N GLU A 56 1.81 -3.65 -5.70
CA GLU A 56 3.16 -3.73 -5.15
C GLU A 56 3.12 -4.18 -3.68
N LEU A 57 2.32 -3.52 -2.84
CA LEU A 57 2.15 -3.89 -1.43
C LEU A 57 1.73 -5.36 -1.26
N LEU A 58 0.71 -5.81 -2.00
CA LEU A 58 0.26 -7.20 -1.95
C LEU A 58 1.33 -8.19 -2.43
N THR A 59 2.18 -7.79 -3.38
CA THR A 59 3.29 -8.61 -3.85
C THR A 59 4.32 -8.79 -2.75
N VAL A 60 4.70 -7.73 -2.04
CA VAL A 60 5.66 -7.82 -0.92
C VAL A 60 5.09 -8.63 0.24
N VAL A 61 3.80 -8.45 0.59
CA VAL A 61 3.12 -9.28 1.60
C VAL A 61 3.13 -10.75 1.21
N LYS A 62 2.88 -11.06 -0.07
CA LYS A 62 2.93 -12.44 -0.58
C LYS A 62 4.33 -13.04 -0.38
N LEU A 63 5.39 -12.30 -0.70
CA LEU A 63 6.77 -12.75 -0.48
C LEU A 63 7.08 -12.99 1.01
N CYS A 64 6.62 -12.10 1.90
CA CYS A 64 6.78 -12.30 3.34
C CYS A 64 6.12 -13.61 3.80
N LYS A 65 4.91 -13.91 3.31
CA LYS A 65 4.20 -15.17 3.61
C LYS A 65 4.92 -16.40 3.07
N GLU A 66 5.43 -16.35 1.84
CA GLU A 66 6.16 -17.47 1.22
C GLU A 66 7.50 -17.77 1.92
N LEU A 67 8.07 -16.77 2.59
CA LEU A 67 9.35 -16.86 3.31
C LEU A 67 9.19 -16.99 4.84
N ASP A 68 7.96 -17.15 5.34
CA ASP A 68 7.64 -17.23 6.77
C ASP A 68 8.13 -16.01 7.60
N ILE A 69 8.04 -14.82 7.00
CA ILE A 69 8.41 -13.54 7.63
C ILE A 69 7.16 -12.89 8.22
N ALA A 70 7.21 -12.59 9.52
CA ALA A 70 6.15 -11.89 10.21
C ALA A 70 5.96 -10.47 9.65
N TRP A 71 4.78 -10.19 9.08
CA TRP A 71 4.47 -8.93 8.38
C TRP A 71 3.30 -8.17 9.00
N GLU A 72 2.36 -8.88 9.64
CA GLU A 72 1.10 -8.31 10.16
C GLU A 72 1.33 -7.23 11.23
N SER A 73 2.39 -7.36 12.03
CA SER A 73 2.76 -6.39 13.08
C SER A 73 3.13 -5.00 12.53
N GLN A 74 3.33 -4.86 11.22
CA GLN A 74 3.59 -3.57 10.57
C GLN A 74 2.30 -2.80 10.24
N PHE A 75 1.13 -3.39 10.48
CA PHE A 75 -0.17 -2.85 10.10
C PHE A 75 -1.13 -2.85 11.29
N THR A 76 -2.13 -1.99 11.23
CA THR A 76 -3.30 -2.07 12.11
C THR A 76 -4.16 -3.29 11.76
N GLU A 77 -4.99 -3.79 12.67
CA GLU A 77 -5.88 -4.94 12.41
C GLU A 77 -6.80 -4.71 11.19
N GLN A 78 -7.32 -3.49 11.00
CA GLN A 78 -8.15 -3.13 9.85
C GLN A 78 -7.38 -3.25 8.52
N GLN A 79 -6.17 -2.71 8.48
CA GLN A 79 -5.29 -2.80 7.31
C GLN A 79 -4.92 -4.26 6.99
N VAL A 80 -4.67 -5.08 8.01
CA VAL A 80 -4.43 -6.52 7.85
C VAL A 80 -5.65 -7.19 7.20
N ASP A 81 -6.86 -6.93 7.69
CA ASP A 81 -8.11 -7.45 7.10
C ASP A 81 -8.28 -7.04 5.63
N TYR A 82 -7.98 -5.79 5.28
CA TYR A 82 -8.00 -5.32 3.89
C TYR A 82 -7.00 -6.05 3.00
N ILE A 83 -5.77 -6.24 3.48
CA ILE A 83 -4.73 -6.98 2.76
C ILE A 83 -5.15 -8.44 2.55
N HIS A 84 -5.78 -9.08 3.55
CA HIS A 84 -6.30 -10.45 3.41
C HIS A 84 -7.42 -10.55 2.36
N LYS A 85 -8.30 -9.55 2.29
CA LYS A 85 -9.38 -9.50 1.30
C LYS A 85 -8.86 -9.27 -0.12
N ARG A 86 -7.65 -8.72 -0.30
CA ARG A 86 -6.93 -8.45 -1.57
C ARG A 86 -7.62 -7.49 -2.55
N VAL A 87 -8.93 -7.32 -2.46
CA VAL A 87 -9.71 -6.44 -3.34
C VAL A 87 -9.55 -5.00 -2.87
N MET A 88 -8.91 -4.16 -3.68
CA MET A 88 -8.93 -2.71 -3.48
C MET A 88 -10.34 -2.20 -3.82
N SER A 89 -11.17 -2.12 -2.78
CA SER A 89 -12.52 -1.55 -2.84
C SER A 89 -12.49 -0.08 -2.46
N SER A 90 -13.57 0.67 -2.76
CA SER A 90 -13.76 2.03 -2.25
C SER A 90 -13.55 2.10 -0.74
N LYS A 91 -13.96 1.07 0.01
CA LYS A 91 -13.72 1.00 1.46
C LYS A 91 -12.24 1.01 1.85
N VAL A 92 -11.38 0.30 1.11
CA VAL A 92 -9.94 0.31 1.38
C VAL A 92 -9.38 1.71 1.13
N LEU A 93 -9.87 2.39 0.10
CA LEU A 93 -9.42 3.72 -0.30
C LEU A 93 -9.85 4.80 0.69
N ASP A 94 -11.10 4.70 1.14
CA ASP A 94 -11.73 5.70 2.00
C ASP A 94 -11.39 5.47 3.48
N TYR A 95 -11.15 4.24 3.91
CA TYR A 95 -10.98 3.90 5.33
C TYR A 95 -9.62 3.27 5.66
N TRP A 96 -8.60 3.43 4.80
CA TRP A 96 -7.24 2.95 5.10
C TRP A 96 -6.66 3.55 6.39
N PHE A 97 -6.91 4.85 6.58
CA PHE A 97 -6.61 5.55 7.81
C PHE A 97 -7.88 5.54 8.68
N GLU A 98 -7.85 4.80 9.78
CA GLU A 98 -8.96 4.57 10.74
C GLU A 98 -9.80 5.83 11.05
N THR A 99 -9.21 7.03 10.93
CA THR A 99 -9.84 8.33 11.19
C THR A 99 -10.95 8.75 10.22
N ASN A 100 -11.06 8.15 9.03
CA ASN A 100 -12.05 8.59 8.03
C ASN A 100 -13.51 8.22 8.36
N ASP A 101 -13.75 7.31 9.33
CA ASP A 101 -15.10 7.02 9.88
C ASP A 101 -15.74 8.25 10.57
N SER A 102 -14.95 9.24 10.98
CA SER A 102 -15.46 10.43 11.68
C SER A 102 -16.10 11.49 10.78
N ARG A 103 -16.00 11.37 9.45
CA ARG A 103 -16.50 12.38 8.51
C ARG A 103 -17.96 12.19 8.09
N GLU A 104 -18.63 11.10 8.48
CA GLU A 104 -20.05 10.86 8.14
C GLU A 104 -21.07 11.55 9.08
N HIS A 105 -20.65 12.32 10.10
CA HIS A 105 -21.58 13.01 11.03
C HIS A 105 -21.69 14.53 10.83
N VAL A 106 -21.31 15.06 9.66
CA VAL A 106 -21.57 16.48 9.32
C VAL A 106 -22.30 16.54 7.99
N GLY A 107 -23.62 16.32 8.04
CA GLY A 107 -24.57 16.47 6.93
C GLY A 107 -25.99 16.50 7.45
#